data_AF-A0A2G4KDR5-F1
#
_entry.id   AF-A0A2G4KDR5-F1
#
_cell.length_a   1.000
_cell.length_b   1.000
_cell.length_c   1.000
_cell.angle_alpha   90.00
_cell.angle_beta   90.00
_cell.angle_gamma   90.00
#
_symmetry.space_group_name_H-M   'P 1'
#
loop_
_entity.id
_entity.type
_entity.pdbx_description
1 polymer ?
#
loop_
_entity_poly.entity_id
_entity_poly.type
_entity_poly.pdbx_seq_one_letter_code
_entity_poly.pdbx_strand_id
1 'polypeptide(L)'
;MTKRSPLDPQRFVEAIRESGKSIYDPIPVGDPTYWIPTPELEDLLDRKLKGLSLAGLPLRTRSKVVKESVCNALGYPVPRSFRKTQPRFPGQLFDTYAQKANNLQIWNEELSGVRRYVLIRVSEQDMVSRVKVVSGDTLAVLDTTGTLTRKYQARCIPGREAAELVAAQDTDALRPFTSEVAEVRGASPVKHPAAGELLPIARIYDRLRPLIGHSFQDAGFDQERNRGAALHRLVCEALGYASYQDDGQFPDVRHQLLEVKLQTSPTVDLGLVLPSSTEPLDVPMLHGTQIRHCDVRYAVLYGRVVSGQVELTHLFLSTGEAFLGRFPQFQGKVLNAKLQIPLPSDFFDG
;
A
#
# COMPACT_ATOMS: atom_id res chain seq x y z
N MET A 1 12.35 -11.75 30.73
CA MET A 1 12.71 -11.62 29.29
C MET A 1 11.43 -11.33 28.52
N THR A 2 11.18 -10.06 28.17
CA THR A 2 10.07 -9.67 27.31
C THR A 2 10.31 -10.29 25.93
N LYS A 3 9.40 -11.17 25.49
CA LYS A 3 9.45 -11.72 24.12
C LYS A 3 9.36 -10.54 23.15
N ARG A 4 10.38 -10.35 22.29
CA ARG A 4 10.34 -9.36 21.20
C ARG A 4 9.16 -9.66 20.29
N SER A 5 8.50 -8.62 19.77
CA SER A 5 7.39 -8.76 18.82
C SER A 5 7.85 -9.58 17.60
N PRO A 6 7.00 -10.46 17.02
CA PRO A 6 7.32 -11.11 15.74
C PRO A 6 7.64 -10.11 14.62
N LEU A 7 7.13 -8.88 14.71
CA LEU A 7 7.38 -7.82 13.74
C LEU A 7 8.47 -6.82 14.19
N ASP A 8 9.28 -7.16 15.21
CA ASP A 8 10.43 -6.33 15.58
C ASP A 8 11.41 -6.23 14.40
N PRO A 9 11.65 -5.03 13.83
CA PRO A 9 12.56 -4.86 12.69
C PRO A 9 13.97 -5.41 12.97
N GLN A 10 14.42 -5.36 14.22
CA GLN A 10 15.74 -5.81 14.61
C GLN A 10 15.91 -7.33 14.46
N ARG A 11 14.83 -8.11 14.60
CA ARG A 11 14.82 -9.57 14.39
C ARG A 11 15.19 -9.92 12.95
N PHE A 12 14.62 -9.21 11.97
CA PHE A 12 14.92 -9.44 10.56
C PHE A 12 16.37 -9.07 10.23
N VAL A 13 16.85 -7.94 10.77
CA VAL A 13 18.24 -7.49 10.58
C VAL A 13 19.25 -8.52 11.11
N GLU A 14 18.99 -9.07 12.29
CA GLU A 14 19.81 -10.15 12.89
C GLU A 14 19.79 -11.40 12.01
N ALA A 15 18.61 -11.86 11.60
CA ALA A 15 18.46 -13.04 10.74
C ALA A 15 19.14 -12.87 9.36
N ILE A 16 18.99 -11.71 8.72
CA ILE A 16 19.66 -11.40 7.45
C ILE A 16 21.18 -11.44 7.65
N ARG A 17 21.69 -10.80 8.71
CA ARG A 17 23.13 -10.76 9.00
C ARG A 17 23.71 -12.15 9.24
N GLU A 18 23.04 -12.96 10.07
CA GLU A 18 23.47 -14.32 10.40
C GLU A 18 23.41 -15.26 9.19
N SER A 19 22.45 -15.05 8.28
CA SER A 19 22.32 -15.86 7.08
C SER A 19 23.45 -15.67 6.07
N GLY A 20 24.20 -14.56 6.15
CA GLY A 20 25.23 -14.19 5.18
C GLY A 20 24.68 -13.85 3.78
N LYS A 21 23.36 -13.74 3.62
CA LYS A 21 22.71 -13.32 2.36
C LYS A 21 23.23 -11.95 1.93
N SER A 22 23.39 -11.77 0.64
CA SER A 22 23.60 -10.48 -0.01
C SER A 22 22.27 -9.83 -0.37
N ILE A 23 22.30 -8.54 -0.73
CA ILE A 23 21.12 -7.82 -1.24
C ILE A 23 20.56 -8.40 -2.56
N TYR A 24 21.31 -9.30 -3.22
CA TYR A 24 20.93 -9.90 -4.49
C TYR A 24 20.28 -11.28 -4.35
N ASP A 25 20.34 -11.87 -3.16
CA ASP A 25 19.70 -13.16 -2.92
C ASP A 25 18.19 -12.97 -2.85
N PRO A 26 17.41 -13.80 -3.57
CA PRO A 26 15.96 -13.67 -3.59
C PRO A 26 15.38 -13.99 -2.20
N ILE A 27 14.42 -13.17 -1.78
CA ILE A 27 13.61 -13.39 -0.59
C ILE A 27 12.16 -13.27 -1.04
N PRO A 28 11.32 -14.28 -0.77
CA PRO A 28 9.89 -14.18 -1.03
C PRO A 28 9.29 -13.00 -0.27
N VAL A 29 8.38 -12.26 -0.91
CA VAL A 29 7.58 -11.24 -0.23
C VAL A 29 6.86 -11.88 0.96
N GLY A 30 6.75 -11.19 2.09
CA GLY A 30 6.10 -11.72 3.28
C GLY A 30 6.84 -12.85 4.01
N ASP A 31 8.03 -13.26 3.56
CA ASP A 31 8.86 -14.26 4.25
C ASP A 31 9.01 -13.92 5.74
N PRO A 32 8.68 -14.85 6.66
CA PRO A 32 8.59 -14.53 8.09
C PRO A 32 9.94 -14.29 8.77
N THR A 33 11.05 -14.53 8.06
CA THR A 33 12.42 -14.49 8.61
C THR A 33 13.23 -13.36 8.00
N TYR A 34 13.12 -13.16 6.68
CA TYR A 34 14.02 -12.28 5.93
C TYR A 34 13.32 -11.12 5.24
N TRP A 35 12.00 -11.16 5.04
CA TRP A 35 11.28 -10.04 4.44
C TRP A 35 10.87 -9.04 5.50
N ILE A 36 11.36 -7.81 5.40
CA ILE A 36 10.95 -6.73 6.30
C ILE A 36 9.72 -6.06 5.67
N PRO A 37 8.52 -6.12 6.29
CA PRO A 37 7.33 -5.49 5.71
C PRO A 37 7.47 -3.95 5.69
N THR A 38 6.72 -3.26 4.81
CA THR A 38 6.93 -1.82 4.57
C THR A 38 6.94 -0.93 5.83
N PRO A 39 5.97 -1.02 6.77
CA PRO A 39 6.01 -0.16 7.97
C PRO A 39 7.26 -0.37 8.82
N GLU A 40 7.65 -1.63 9.02
CA GLU A 40 8.85 -2.00 9.76
C GLU A 40 10.14 -1.58 9.03
N LEU A 41 10.14 -1.65 7.70
CA LEU A 41 11.23 -1.20 6.85
C LEU A 41 11.38 0.33 6.91
N GLU A 42 10.27 1.06 6.88
CA GLU A 42 10.25 2.51 7.03
C GLU A 42 10.81 2.94 8.39
N ASP A 43 10.26 2.42 9.49
CA ASP A 43 10.73 2.75 10.84
C ASP A 43 12.22 2.42 11.01
N LEU A 44 12.64 1.24 10.54
CA LEU A 44 14.05 0.83 10.59
C LEU A 44 14.95 1.80 9.84
N LEU A 45 14.61 2.13 8.59
CA LEU A 45 15.45 3.00 7.77
C LEU A 45 15.41 4.45 8.24
N ASP A 46 14.26 4.96 8.66
CA ASP A 46 14.15 6.30 9.22
C ASP A 46 15.07 6.45 10.44
N ARG A 47 14.96 5.54 11.41
CA ARG A 47 15.81 5.56 12.62
C ARG A 47 17.30 5.40 12.31
N LYS A 48 17.67 4.55 11.35
CA LYS A 48 19.08 4.24 11.05
C LYS A 48 19.76 5.25 10.14
N LEU A 49 19.03 5.90 9.25
CA LEU A 49 19.60 6.83 8.28
C LEU A 49 19.47 8.29 8.73
N LYS A 50 18.53 8.63 9.63
CA LYS A 50 18.38 10.00 10.13
C LYS A 50 19.67 10.51 10.75
N GLY A 51 20.07 11.71 10.35
CA GLY A 51 21.34 12.33 10.73
C GLY A 51 22.53 11.96 9.86
N LEU A 52 22.39 11.05 8.88
CA LEU A 52 23.46 10.77 7.91
C LEU A 52 23.81 12.03 7.12
N SER A 53 25.06 12.48 7.24
CA SER A 53 25.58 13.62 6.49
C SER A 53 26.05 13.20 5.10
N LEU A 54 25.60 13.96 4.09
CA LEU A 54 25.99 13.85 2.68
C LEU A 54 26.78 15.09 2.23
N ALA A 55 27.18 15.95 3.17
CA ALA A 55 27.87 17.21 2.91
C ALA A 55 29.22 16.97 2.22
N GLY A 56 29.58 17.83 1.27
CA GLY A 56 30.85 17.75 0.53
C GLY A 56 30.97 16.58 -0.46
N LEU A 57 30.00 15.67 -0.52
CA LEU A 57 30.05 14.53 -1.45
C LEU A 57 29.46 14.89 -2.83
N PRO A 58 30.10 14.48 -3.94
CA PRO A 58 29.48 14.53 -5.28
C PRO A 58 28.21 13.67 -5.37
N LEU A 59 27.26 14.01 -6.25
CA LEU A 59 25.96 13.33 -6.37
C LEU A 59 26.04 11.80 -6.52
N ARG A 60 26.95 11.30 -7.36
CA ARG A 60 27.17 9.85 -7.54
C ARG A 60 27.68 9.19 -6.27
N THR A 61 28.55 9.88 -5.53
CA THR A 61 29.09 9.42 -4.26
C THR A 61 28.03 9.42 -3.18
N ARG A 62 27.16 10.44 -3.11
CA ARG A 62 26.00 10.46 -2.19
C ARG A 62 25.11 9.24 -2.42
N SER A 63 24.77 8.96 -3.67
CA SER A 63 23.94 7.79 -4.03
C SER A 63 24.59 6.47 -3.61
N LYS A 64 25.92 6.36 -3.70
CA LYS A 64 26.66 5.19 -3.23
C LYS A 64 26.59 5.09 -1.71
N VAL A 65 26.95 6.15 -0.99
CA VAL A 65 26.95 6.20 0.49
C VAL A 65 25.58 5.86 1.06
N VAL A 66 24.51 6.43 0.50
CA VAL A 66 23.12 6.11 0.91
C VAL A 66 22.85 4.61 0.80
N LYS A 67 23.20 3.97 -0.32
CA LYS A 67 22.97 2.52 -0.48
C LYS A 67 23.82 1.67 0.46
N GLU A 68 25.04 2.09 0.75
CA GLU A 68 25.89 1.42 1.75
C GLU A 68 25.28 1.53 3.15
N SER A 69 24.78 2.71 3.53
CA SER A 69 24.04 2.92 4.78
C SER A 69 22.78 2.06 4.86
N VAL A 70 22.04 1.91 3.76
CA VAL A 70 20.89 1.00 3.69
C VAL A 70 21.32 -0.45 3.87
N CYS A 71 22.36 -0.94 3.18
CA CYS A 71 22.88 -2.30 3.41
C CYS A 71 23.19 -2.54 4.89
N ASN A 72 23.91 -1.61 5.52
CA ASN A 72 24.28 -1.70 6.94
C ASN A 72 23.06 -1.70 7.86
N ALA A 73 22.07 -0.84 7.58
CA ALA A 73 20.83 -0.76 8.36
C ALA A 73 20.04 -2.07 8.32
N LEU A 74 20.01 -2.73 7.16
CA LEU A 74 19.30 -3.98 6.93
C LEU A 74 20.08 -5.24 7.34
N GLY A 75 21.37 -5.10 7.70
CA GLY A 75 22.22 -6.22 8.09
C GLY A 75 22.90 -6.96 6.93
N TYR A 76 22.79 -6.45 5.70
CA TYR A 76 23.46 -7.04 4.54
C TYR A 76 24.94 -6.66 4.49
N PRO A 77 25.81 -7.55 3.97
CA PRO A 77 27.16 -7.16 3.60
C PRO A 77 27.12 -6.13 2.46
N VAL A 78 27.91 -5.07 2.57
CA VAL A 78 28.04 -4.06 1.52
C VAL A 78 28.78 -4.66 0.33
N PRO A 79 28.18 -4.70 -0.88
CA PRO A 79 28.87 -5.23 -2.04
C PRO A 79 30.00 -4.29 -2.49
N ARG A 80 31.09 -4.85 -3.02
CA ARG A 80 32.22 -4.05 -3.58
C ARG A 80 31.75 -3.05 -4.64
N SER A 81 30.73 -3.44 -5.42
CA SER A 81 30.04 -2.59 -6.37
C SER A 81 28.56 -2.95 -6.44
N PHE A 82 27.71 -1.94 -6.59
CA PHE A 82 26.28 -2.16 -6.77
C PHE A 82 25.98 -2.56 -8.22
N ARG A 83 25.39 -3.74 -8.42
CA ARG A 83 24.96 -4.24 -9.72
C ARG A 83 23.88 -3.34 -10.29
N LYS A 84 23.85 -3.22 -11.62
CA LYS A 84 22.82 -2.46 -12.33
C LYS A 84 21.54 -3.30 -12.51
N THR A 85 20.91 -3.75 -11.42
CA THR A 85 19.61 -4.46 -11.42
C THR A 85 18.44 -3.53 -11.06
N GLN A 86 17.23 -3.92 -11.41
CA GLN A 86 16.02 -3.17 -11.07
C GLN A 86 15.03 -4.14 -10.41
N PRO A 87 14.70 -3.97 -9.11
CA PRO A 87 15.26 -2.96 -8.20
C PRO A 87 16.75 -3.16 -7.88
N ARG A 88 17.38 -2.14 -7.29
CA ARG A 88 18.76 -2.19 -6.78
C ARG A 88 18.90 -3.10 -5.55
N PHE A 89 17.83 -3.26 -4.76
CA PHE A 89 17.75 -4.20 -3.64
C PHE A 89 16.69 -5.27 -3.95
N PRO A 90 16.98 -6.25 -4.84
CA PRO A 90 15.99 -7.24 -5.25
C PRO A 90 15.53 -8.15 -4.11
N GLY A 91 16.38 -8.46 -3.13
CA GLY A 91 15.96 -9.23 -1.94
C GLY A 91 14.92 -8.53 -1.07
N GLN A 92 14.80 -7.20 -1.14
CA GLN A 92 13.76 -6.45 -0.44
C GLN A 92 12.86 -5.70 -1.43
N LEU A 93 12.92 -6.02 -2.73
CA LEU A 93 12.12 -5.42 -3.79
C LEU A 93 12.00 -3.88 -3.73
N PHE A 94 13.11 -3.15 -3.54
CA PHE A 94 13.06 -1.68 -3.48
C PHE A 94 14.21 -0.93 -4.14
N ASP A 95 13.92 0.32 -4.52
CA ASP A 95 14.91 1.32 -4.96
C ASP A 95 14.97 2.50 -3.99
N THR A 96 16.12 3.19 -3.92
CA THR A 96 16.35 4.33 -3.01
C THR A 96 16.42 5.64 -3.77
N TYR A 97 15.73 6.67 -3.27
CA TYR A 97 15.65 8.00 -3.88
C TYR A 97 15.95 9.07 -2.83
N ALA A 98 17.19 9.58 -2.83
CA ALA A 98 17.60 10.69 -1.97
C ALA A 98 17.30 12.04 -2.64
N GLN A 99 16.52 12.89 -1.99
CA GLN A 99 16.04 14.15 -2.58
C GLN A 99 15.90 15.29 -1.56
N LYS A 100 16.18 16.52 -2.01
CA LYS A 100 15.95 17.77 -1.25
C LYS A 100 14.61 18.43 -1.54
N ALA A 101 13.98 18.11 -2.67
CA ALA A 101 12.72 18.71 -3.10
C ALA A 101 11.56 17.73 -2.93
N ASN A 102 10.34 18.25 -2.74
CA ASN A 102 9.09 17.48 -2.75
C ASN A 102 8.61 17.24 -4.20
N ASN A 103 9.52 16.77 -5.05
CA ASN A 103 9.25 16.47 -6.45
C ASN A 103 10.08 15.25 -6.84
N LEU A 104 9.47 14.07 -6.70
CA LEU A 104 10.12 12.81 -7.02
C LEU A 104 10.26 12.68 -8.53
N GLN A 105 11.50 12.40 -8.96
CA GLN A 105 11.81 12.20 -10.38
C GLN A 105 12.28 10.77 -10.60
N ILE A 106 11.50 10.03 -11.39
CA ILE A 106 11.84 8.68 -11.83
C ILE A 106 12.10 8.75 -13.33
N TRP A 107 13.31 8.35 -13.72
CA TRP A 107 13.79 8.51 -15.08
C TRP A 107 13.64 7.21 -15.86
N ASN A 108 13.01 7.31 -17.04
CA ASN A 108 12.92 6.24 -18.05
C ASN A 108 12.26 4.95 -17.55
N GLU A 109 11.27 5.06 -16.66
CA GLU A 109 10.64 3.89 -16.05
C GLU A 109 9.21 4.21 -15.56
N GLU A 110 8.28 3.29 -15.84
CA GLU A 110 6.94 3.24 -15.23
C GLU A 110 7.02 2.74 -13.78
N LEU A 111 6.14 3.24 -12.91
CA LEU A 111 6.01 2.67 -11.58
C LEU A 111 5.57 1.21 -11.68
N SER A 112 6.35 0.30 -11.11
CA SER A 112 5.86 -1.02 -10.73
C SER A 112 5.02 -0.88 -9.48
N GLY A 113 3.77 -1.38 -9.51
CA GLY A 113 2.85 -1.33 -8.37
C GLY A 113 3.37 -2.07 -7.14
N VAL A 114 3.94 -3.27 -7.33
CA VAL A 114 4.43 -4.14 -6.25
C VAL A 114 5.82 -3.77 -5.72
N ARG A 115 6.59 -2.96 -6.46
CA ARG A 115 7.91 -2.52 -5.99
C ARG A 115 7.75 -1.43 -4.92
N ARG A 116 8.66 -1.43 -3.94
CA ARG A 116 8.76 -0.40 -2.91
C ARG A 116 9.76 0.70 -3.30
N TYR A 117 9.50 1.92 -2.86
CA TYR A 117 10.29 3.11 -3.15
C TYR A 117 10.69 3.74 -1.81
N VAL A 118 11.98 3.66 -1.48
CA VAL A 118 12.55 4.26 -0.27
C VAL A 118 12.93 5.70 -0.57
N LEU A 119 12.07 6.63 -0.14
CA LEU A 119 12.21 8.07 -0.34
C LEU A 119 12.95 8.68 0.85
N ILE A 120 14.12 9.24 0.61
CA ILE A 120 15.04 9.74 1.64
C ILE A 120 15.10 11.26 1.53
N ARG A 121 14.51 11.96 2.51
CA ARG A 121 14.49 13.43 2.58
C ARG A 121 15.83 13.95 3.09
N VAL A 122 16.49 14.73 2.26
CA VAL A 122 17.75 15.42 2.58
C VAL A 122 17.45 16.88 2.89
N SER A 123 17.94 17.38 4.02
CA SER A 123 17.80 18.79 4.41
C SER A 123 18.72 19.70 3.60
N GLU A 124 18.55 21.01 3.78
CA GLU A 124 19.45 21.99 3.14
C GLU A 124 20.91 21.82 3.58
N GLN A 125 21.13 21.37 4.82
CA GLN A 125 22.46 21.05 5.38
C GLN A 125 23.03 19.70 4.89
N ASP A 126 22.46 19.13 3.82
CA ASP A 126 22.86 17.83 3.27
C ASP A 126 22.74 16.66 4.27
N MET A 127 21.84 16.75 5.25
CA MET A 127 21.60 15.67 6.22
C MET A 127 20.30 14.93 5.93
N VAL A 128 20.29 13.61 6.09
CA VAL A 128 19.05 12.85 6.05
C VAL A 128 18.18 13.25 7.24
N SER A 129 16.96 13.70 6.95
CA SER A 129 16.00 14.22 7.94
C SER A 129 14.84 13.26 8.19
N ARG A 130 14.39 12.56 7.14
CA ARG A 130 13.31 11.57 7.18
C ARG A 130 13.50 10.51 6.08
N VAL A 131 13.03 9.29 6.32
CA VAL A 131 12.82 8.25 5.31
C VAL A 131 11.35 7.87 5.29
N LYS A 132 10.80 7.71 4.09
CA LYS A 132 9.46 7.19 3.85
C LYS A 132 9.52 6.06 2.84
N VAL A 133 8.80 4.97 3.06
CA VAL A 133 8.78 3.80 2.18
C VAL A 133 7.35 3.58 1.72
N VAL A 134 7.16 3.63 0.41
CA VAL A 134 5.84 3.47 -0.22
C VAL A 134 5.92 2.48 -1.36
N SER A 135 4.85 1.75 -1.61
CA SER A 135 4.69 0.95 -2.83
C SER A 135 4.40 1.83 -4.03
N GLY A 136 4.55 1.28 -5.23
CA GLY A 136 4.35 2.05 -6.46
C GLY A 136 2.90 2.44 -6.70
N ASP A 137 1.95 1.61 -6.28
CA ASP A 137 0.52 1.92 -6.36
C ASP A 137 0.15 3.11 -5.46
N THR A 138 0.61 3.13 -4.20
CA THR A 138 0.49 4.29 -3.31
C THR A 138 1.13 5.53 -3.94
N LEU A 139 2.31 5.39 -4.54
CA LEU A 139 3.01 6.51 -5.16
C LEU A 139 2.30 7.04 -6.42
N ALA A 140 1.64 6.18 -7.20
CA ALA A 140 0.93 6.54 -8.42
C ALA A 140 -0.34 7.39 -8.18
N VAL A 141 -0.90 7.34 -6.97
CA VAL A 141 -1.99 8.24 -6.58
C VAL A 141 -1.53 9.70 -6.57
N LEU A 142 -0.23 9.94 -6.29
CA LEU A 142 0.36 11.28 -6.25
C LEU A 142 0.79 11.79 -7.64
N ASP A 143 0.81 10.94 -8.67
CA ASP A 143 1.16 11.35 -10.03
C ASP A 143 0.01 12.14 -10.67
N THR A 144 0.09 13.46 -10.54
CA THR A 144 -0.84 14.43 -11.16
C THR A 144 -0.40 14.85 -12.57
N THR A 145 0.78 14.43 -13.01
CA THR A 145 1.35 14.86 -14.31
C THR A 145 0.85 14.03 -15.49
N GLY A 146 0.21 12.89 -15.22
CA GLY A 146 -0.40 12.01 -16.22
C GLY A 146 0.58 11.45 -17.25
N THR A 147 1.88 11.60 -17.02
CA THR A 147 2.89 11.42 -18.08
C THR A 147 3.34 9.96 -18.20
N LEU A 148 3.21 9.13 -17.13
CA LEU A 148 3.82 7.78 -17.17
C LEU A 148 3.16 6.64 -16.40
N THR A 149 2.05 6.83 -15.70
CA THR A 149 1.45 5.74 -14.92
C THR A 149 0.30 5.09 -15.70
N ARG A 150 0.50 3.84 -16.16
CA ARG A 150 -0.62 3.03 -16.65
C ARG A 150 -1.49 2.66 -15.47
N LYS A 151 -2.66 3.26 -15.39
CA LYS A 151 -3.67 2.88 -14.41
C LYS A 151 -4.66 1.93 -15.04
N TYR A 152 -4.97 0.85 -14.32
CA TYR A 152 -6.08 0.00 -14.67
C TYR A 152 -7.38 0.69 -14.30
N GLN A 153 -8.36 0.58 -15.17
CA GLN A 153 -9.70 1.10 -14.94
C GLN A 153 -10.70 -0.01 -15.25
N ALA A 154 -11.79 -0.01 -14.51
CA ALA A 154 -12.95 -0.83 -14.79
C ALA A 154 -14.21 0.01 -14.85
N ARG A 155 -15.28 -0.57 -15.38
CA ARG A 155 -16.60 0.06 -15.41
C ARG A 155 -17.58 -0.76 -14.59
N CYS A 156 -18.45 -0.09 -13.84
CA CYS A 156 -19.67 -0.71 -13.33
C CYS A 156 -20.83 0.25 -13.47
N ILE A 157 -21.95 -0.26 -13.98
CA ILE A 157 -23.23 0.43 -13.95
C ILE A 157 -24.02 -0.21 -12.80
N PRO A 158 -24.41 0.56 -11.77
CA PRO A 158 -25.24 0.03 -10.70
C PRO A 158 -26.57 -0.50 -11.24
N GLY A 159 -26.97 -1.66 -10.72
CA GLY A 159 -28.26 -2.28 -11.03
C GLY A 159 -29.40 -1.69 -10.19
N ARG A 160 -30.50 -2.43 -10.04
CA ARG A 160 -31.60 -2.04 -9.14
C ARG A 160 -31.32 -2.37 -7.67
N GLU A 161 -30.51 -3.38 -7.41
CA GLU A 161 -30.16 -3.78 -6.06
C GLU A 161 -29.11 -2.83 -5.48
N ALA A 162 -29.43 -2.23 -4.33
CA ALA A 162 -28.55 -1.29 -3.67
C ALA A 162 -27.32 -1.96 -3.02
N ALA A 163 -27.35 -3.28 -2.82
CA ALA A 163 -26.23 -4.00 -2.19
C ALA A 163 -25.98 -5.32 -2.90
N GLU A 164 -24.75 -5.58 -3.33
CA GLU A 164 -24.36 -6.80 -4.03
C GLU A 164 -23.10 -7.40 -3.39
N LEU A 165 -23.18 -8.67 -2.98
CA LEU A 165 -22.03 -9.47 -2.60
C LEU A 165 -21.62 -10.32 -3.81
N VAL A 166 -20.59 -9.87 -4.53
CA VAL A 166 -20.15 -10.44 -5.81
C VAL A 166 -19.60 -11.86 -5.63
N ALA A 167 -18.87 -12.08 -4.53
CA ALA A 167 -18.37 -13.39 -4.14
C ALA A 167 -18.89 -13.74 -2.74
N ALA A 168 -19.61 -14.85 -2.61
CA ALA A 168 -20.21 -15.28 -1.35
C ALA A 168 -19.20 -15.68 -0.27
N GLN A 169 -17.95 -15.96 -0.67
CA GLN A 169 -16.87 -16.40 0.22
C GLN A 169 -15.56 -15.72 -0.19
N ASP A 170 -14.64 -15.62 0.78
CA ASP A 170 -13.24 -15.25 0.51
C ASP A 170 -12.56 -16.27 -0.43
N THR A 171 -11.41 -15.89 -0.98
CA THR A 171 -10.61 -16.78 -1.83
C THR A 171 -10.15 -18.02 -1.05
N ASP A 172 -9.90 -19.12 -1.76
CA ASP A 172 -9.43 -20.38 -1.17
C ASP A 172 -8.20 -20.19 -0.26
N ALA A 173 -7.30 -19.28 -0.62
CA ALA A 173 -6.09 -18.96 0.15
C ALA A 173 -6.39 -18.19 1.44
N LEU A 174 -7.42 -17.34 1.46
CA LEU A 174 -7.74 -16.49 2.60
C LEU A 174 -8.71 -17.15 3.59
N ARG A 175 -9.67 -17.95 3.12
CA ARG A 175 -10.72 -18.59 3.95
C ARG A 175 -10.19 -19.23 5.23
N PRO A 176 -9.08 -20.00 5.24
CA PRO A 176 -8.58 -20.66 6.45
C PRO A 176 -8.18 -19.71 7.58
N PHE A 177 -7.99 -18.42 7.26
CA PHE A 177 -7.53 -17.40 8.20
C PHE A 177 -8.67 -16.48 8.69
N THR A 178 -9.89 -16.68 8.20
CA THR A 178 -11.07 -15.90 8.59
C THR A 178 -11.77 -16.50 9.81
N SER A 179 -12.47 -15.67 10.57
CA SER A 179 -13.21 -16.06 11.77
C SER A 179 -14.49 -15.23 11.94
N GLU A 180 -15.62 -15.93 12.10
CA GLU A 180 -16.94 -15.33 12.37
C GLU A 180 -16.99 -14.51 13.67
N VAL A 181 -16.10 -14.82 14.61
CA VAL A 181 -16.00 -14.20 15.94
C VAL A 181 -14.82 -13.24 16.06
N ALA A 182 -14.17 -12.88 14.95
CA ALA A 182 -13.07 -11.92 14.97
C ALA A 182 -13.53 -10.57 15.56
N GLU A 183 -12.82 -10.11 16.59
CA GLU A 183 -13.04 -8.81 17.22
C GLU A 183 -12.07 -7.76 16.67
N VAL A 184 -12.61 -6.71 16.05
CA VAL A 184 -11.78 -5.62 15.47
C VAL A 184 -11.65 -4.40 16.38
N ARG A 185 -12.48 -4.29 17.43
CA ARG A 185 -12.54 -3.09 18.29
C ARG A 185 -11.19 -2.74 18.94
N GLY A 186 -10.42 -3.76 19.35
CA GLY A 186 -9.09 -3.58 19.94
C GLY A 186 -7.93 -3.52 18.95
N ALA A 187 -8.19 -3.70 17.65
CA ALA A 187 -7.17 -3.70 16.61
C ALA A 187 -7.01 -2.30 15.99
N SER A 188 -5.88 -2.08 15.33
CA SER A 188 -5.67 -0.91 14.46
C SER A 188 -6.00 -1.30 13.01
N PRO A 189 -6.72 -0.45 12.24
CA PRO A 189 -6.99 -0.67 10.82
C PRO A 189 -5.73 -0.89 9.96
N VAL A 190 -4.61 -0.25 10.34
CA VAL A 190 -3.34 -0.30 9.58
C VAL A 190 -2.41 -1.44 10.02
N LYS A 191 -2.79 -2.21 11.06
CA LYS A 191 -2.01 -3.37 11.51
C LYS A 191 -1.96 -4.43 10.40
N HIS A 192 -0.87 -5.20 10.33
CA HIS A 192 -0.82 -6.39 9.48
C HIS A 192 -1.94 -7.39 9.84
N PRO A 193 -2.51 -8.10 8.84
CA PRO A 193 -3.52 -9.12 9.08
C PRO A 193 -2.93 -10.29 9.88
N ALA A 194 -3.76 -10.97 10.64
CA ALA A 194 -3.39 -12.18 11.37
C ALA A 194 -4.48 -13.25 11.25
N ALA A 195 -4.06 -14.52 11.31
CA ALA A 195 -4.98 -15.64 11.29
C ALA A 195 -5.97 -15.59 12.46
N GLY A 196 -7.26 -15.71 12.18
CA GLY A 196 -8.33 -15.64 13.17
C GLY A 196 -8.77 -14.22 13.54
N GLU A 197 -8.05 -13.17 13.12
CA GLU A 197 -8.43 -11.76 13.30
C GLU A 197 -9.19 -11.19 12.08
N LEU A 198 -9.23 -11.92 10.96
CA LEU A 198 -9.91 -11.53 9.73
C LEU A 198 -11.40 -11.89 9.77
N LEU A 199 -12.27 -10.95 9.46
CA LEU A 199 -13.69 -11.22 9.23
C LEU A 199 -13.89 -11.89 7.86
N PRO A 200 -14.78 -12.90 7.76
CA PRO A 200 -15.24 -13.40 6.48
C PRO A 200 -15.89 -12.29 5.65
N ILE A 201 -15.75 -12.36 4.31
CA ILE A 201 -16.29 -11.35 3.40
C ILE A 201 -17.80 -11.12 3.60
N ALA A 202 -18.57 -12.17 3.89
CA ALA A 202 -20.00 -12.07 4.18
C ALA A 202 -20.28 -11.20 5.41
N ARG A 203 -19.43 -11.26 6.45
CA ARG A 203 -19.56 -10.45 7.66
C ARG A 203 -19.15 -9.00 7.43
N ILE A 204 -18.15 -8.78 6.59
CA ILE A 204 -17.81 -7.43 6.11
C ILE A 204 -19.01 -6.85 5.35
N TYR A 205 -19.61 -7.61 4.43
CA TYR A 205 -20.80 -7.18 3.70
C TYR A 205 -21.94 -6.78 4.61
N ASP A 206 -22.28 -7.64 5.59
CA ASP A 206 -23.34 -7.37 6.57
C ASP A 206 -23.09 -6.09 7.36
N ARG A 207 -21.83 -5.82 7.73
CA ARG A 207 -21.44 -4.62 8.48
C ARG A 207 -21.44 -3.36 7.64
N LEU A 208 -21.12 -3.45 6.34
CA LEU A 208 -21.05 -2.29 5.46
C LEU A 208 -22.40 -1.95 4.81
N ARG A 209 -23.30 -2.92 4.64
CA ARG A 209 -24.62 -2.72 4.03
C ARG A 209 -25.44 -1.57 4.67
N PRO A 210 -25.44 -1.37 6.00
CA PRO A 210 -26.13 -0.24 6.62
C PRO A 210 -25.64 1.14 6.18
N LEU A 211 -24.44 1.26 5.59
CA LEU A 211 -23.93 2.53 5.08
C LEU A 211 -24.73 3.07 3.89
N ILE A 212 -25.52 2.24 3.20
CA ILE A 212 -26.42 2.70 2.15
C ILE A 212 -27.45 3.67 2.75
N GLY A 213 -27.61 4.82 2.13
CA GLY A 213 -28.44 5.93 2.59
C GLY A 213 -27.74 6.88 3.57
N HIS A 214 -26.52 6.57 4.03
CA HIS A 214 -25.74 7.52 4.81
C HIS A 214 -25.18 8.62 3.91
N SER A 215 -25.05 9.82 4.49
CA SER A 215 -24.47 10.97 3.82
C SER A 215 -23.34 11.59 4.62
N PHE A 216 -22.36 12.14 3.93
CA PHE A 216 -21.31 12.96 4.52
C PHE A 216 -21.08 14.24 3.72
N GLN A 217 -20.46 15.24 4.35
CA GLN A 217 -20.14 16.52 3.73
C GLN A 217 -19.27 16.32 2.48
N ASP A 218 -19.68 16.93 1.36
CA ASP A 218 -18.85 16.96 0.17
C ASP A 218 -17.69 17.93 0.37
N ALA A 219 -16.46 17.43 0.32
CA ALA A 219 -15.25 18.25 0.46
C ALA A 219 -15.02 19.20 -0.74
N GLY A 220 -15.79 19.07 -1.83
CA GLY A 220 -15.68 19.90 -3.03
C GLY A 220 -15.33 19.08 -4.28
N PHE A 221 -15.54 19.68 -5.46
CA PHE A 221 -15.42 19.01 -6.76
C PHE A 221 -14.03 18.42 -7.05
N ASP A 222 -12.97 19.06 -6.55
CA ASP A 222 -11.56 18.71 -6.73
C ASP A 222 -10.97 17.90 -5.56
N GLN A 223 -11.78 17.55 -4.56
CA GLN A 223 -11.33 16.93 -3.30
C GLN A 223 -11.72 15.43 -3.21
N GLU A 224 -11.59 14.69 -4.30
CA GLU A 224 -11.91 13.24 -4.36
C GLU A 224 -11.19 12.44 -3.26
N ARG A 225 -9.93 12.79 -2.97
CA ARG A 225 -9.15 12.18 -1.88
C ARG A 225 -9.79 12.40 -0.51
N ASN A 226 -10.29 13.60 -0.23
CA ASN A 226 -10.95 13.89 1.05
C ASN A 226 -12.29 13.16 1.17
N ARG A 227 -13.02 13.01 0.06
CA ARG A 227 -14.24 12.18 0.03
C ARG A 227 -13.91 10.71 0.30
N GLY A 228 -12.83 10.19 -0.28
CA GLY A 228 -12.30 8.86 0.00
C GLY A 228 -11.96 8.67 1.48
N ALA A 229 -11.25 9.60 2.10
CA ALA A 229 -10.93 9.56 3.53
C ALA A 229 -12.18 9.60 4.43
N ALA A 230 -13.19 10.39 4.06
CA ALA A 230 -14.47 10.42 4.77
C ALA A 230 -15.20 9.06 4.69
N LEU A 231 -15.22 8.45 3.50
CA LEU A 231 -15.79 7.11 3.32
C LEU A 231 -15.01 6.05 4.11
N HIS A 232 -13.67 6.07 4.04
CA HIS A 232 -12.82 5.12 4.76
C HIS A 232 -13.07 5.20 6.27
N ARG A 233 -13.26 6.41 6.83
CA ARG A 233 -13.67 6.58 8.23
C ARG A 233 -15.01 5.88 8.55
N LEU A 234 -16.03 6.06 7.72
CA LEU A 234 -17.33 5.39 7.89
C LEU A 234 -17.21 3.87 7.80
N VAL A 235 -16.37 3.36 6.89
CA VAL A 235 -16.08 1.93 6.77
C VAL A 235 -15.41 1.39 8.04
N CYS A 236 -14.38 2.07 8.56
CA CYS A 236 -13.73 1.67 9.81
C CYS A 236 -14.71 1.62 10.99
N GLU A 237 -15.58 2.62 11.12
CA GLU A 237 -16.62 2.66 12.16
C GLU A 237 -17.63 1.52 11.98
N ALA A 238 -18.13 1.31 10.77
CA ALA A 238 -19.10 0.25 10.46
C ALA A 238 -18.52 -1.17 10.70
N LEU A 239 -17.22 -1.35 10.42
CA LEU A 239 -16.52 -2.59 10.77
C LEU A 239 -16.37 -2.77 12.28
N GLY A 240 -16.41 -1.70 13.08
CA GLY A 240 -16.37 -1.74 14.53
C GLY A 240 -15.01 -1.41 15.14
N TYR A 241 -14.10 -0.80 14.40
CA TYR A 241 -12.84 -0.29 14.94
C TYR A 241 -13.09 0.85 15.93
N ALA A 242 -12.27 0.94 16.98
CA ALA A 242 -12.37 2.02 17.96
C ALA A 242 -11.92 3.40 17.41
N SER A 243 -11.10 3.41 16.35
CA SER A 243 -10.60 4.64 15.74
C SER A 243 -10.31 4.45 14.26
N TYR A 244 -10.38 5.55 13.51
CA TYR A 244 -9.89 5.63 12.14
C TYR A 244 -8.38 5.86 12.14
N GLN A 245 -7.66 5.10 11.32
CA GLN A 245 -6.23 5.30 11.03
C GLN A 245 -6.00 4.99 9.56
N ASP A 246 -5.11 5.76 8.94
CA ASP A 246 -4.72 5.61 7.54
C ASP A 246 -3.24 6.01 7.46
N ASP A 247 -2.40 5.11 6.96
CA ASP A 247 -0.98 5.34 6.73
C ASP A 247 -0.64 5.52 5.23
N GLY A 248 -1.69 5.59 4.39
CA GLY A 248 -1.60 5.79 2.95
C GLY A 248 -1.11 4.58 2.17
N GLN A 249 -0.93 3.42 2.81
CA GLN A 249 -0.53 2.20 2.11
C GLN A 249 -1.74 1.37 1.72
N PHE A 250 -1.59 0.64 0.62
CA PHE A 250 -2.59 -0.33 0.18
C PHE A 250 -2.53 -1.63 1.01
N PRO A 251 -3.69 -2.26 1.31
CA PRO A 251 -5.04 -1.73 1.14
C PRO A 251 -5.45 -0.81 2.29
N ASP A 252 -6.47 0.02 2.05
CA ASP A 252 -6.96 1.03 3.02
C ASP A 252 -7.13 0.50 4.46
N VAL A 253 -7.81 -0.64 4.62
CA VAL A 253 -7.93 -1.34 5.90
C VAL A 253 -7.08 -2.61 5.87
N ARG A 254 -5.76 -2.45 6.00
CA ARG A 254 -4.78 -3.55 5.92
C ARG A 254 -5.07 -4.71 6.87
N HIS A 255 -5.49 -4.41 8.10
CA HIS A 255 -5.80 -5.44 9.09
C HIS A 255 -6.92 -6.37 8.62
N GLN A 256 -7.84 -5.86 7.80
CA GLN A 256 -8.91 -6.64 7.18
C GLN A 256 -8.72 -6.82 5.69
N LEU A 257 -7.50 -6.58 5.15
CA LEU A 257 -7.17 -6.76 3.74
C LEU A 257 -8.34 -6.30 2.83
N LEU A 258 -8.79 -5.06 3.04
CA LEU A 258 -9.97 -4.45 2.43
C LEU A 258 -9.61 -3.08 1.84
N GLU A 259 -9.81 -2.93 0.54
CA GLU A 259 -9.70 -1.68 -0.21
C GLU A 259 -11.09 -1.02 -0.31
N VAL A 260 -11.15 0.29 -0.12
CA VAL A 260 -12.39 1.08 -0.14
C VAL A 260 -12.38 2.05 -1.31
N LYS A 261 -13.42 2.01 -2.15
CA LYS A 261 -13.55 2.94 -3.28
C LYS A 261 -14.89 3.64 -3.26
N LEU A 262 -14.85 4.97 -3.26
CA LEU A 262 -16.02 5.81 -3.53
C LEU A 262 -16.13 6.04 -5.04
N GLN A 263 -17.33 5.90 -5.59
CA GLN A 263 -17.61 6.16 -7.00
C GLN A 263 -18.80 7.09 -7.15
N THR A 264 -18.60 8.23 -7.82
CA THR A 264 -19.69 9.12 -8.26
C THR A 264 -19.95 9.02 -9.77
N SER A 265 -19.16 8.19 -10.46
CA SER A 265 -19.27 7.90 -11.89
C SER A 265 -19.20 6.39 -12.16
N PRO A 266 -19.56 5.91 -13.36
CA PRO A 266 -19.47 4.48 -13.69
C PRO A 266 -18.03 3.92 -13.78
N THR A 267 -17.01 4.78 -13.90
CA THR A 267 -15.61 4.36 -14.07
C THR A 267 -14.91 4.26 -12.73
N VAL A 268 -14.31 3.11 -12.45
CA VAL A 268 -13.56 2.80 -11.22
C VAL A 268 -12.06 2.77 -11.54
N ASP A 269 -11.26 3.56 -10.83
CA ASP A 269 -9.79 3.48 -10.87
C ASP A 269 -9.30 2.33 -9.99
N LEU A 270 -8.50 1.44 -10.59
CA LEU A 270 -7.93 0.26 -9.94
C LEU A 270 -6.45 0.43 -9.58
N GLY A 271 -5.82 1.54 -9.95
CA GLY A 271 -4.40 1.79 -9.69
C GLY A 271 -3.48 1.00 -10.62
N LEU A 272 -2.27 0.67 -10.13
CA LEU A 272 -1.23 0.02 -10.94
C LEU A 272 -1.29 -1.51 -10.94
N VAL A 273 -2.02 -2.11 -10.02
CA VAL A 273 -2.13 -3.57 -9.88
C VAL A 273 -3.60 -3.95 -10.04
N LEU A 274 -3.88 -4.93 -10.89
CA LEU A 274 -5.25 -5.42 -11.05
C LEU A 274 -5.72 -6.11 -9.77
N PRO A 275 -6.99 -5.95 -9.38
CA PRO A 275 -7.59 -6.73 -8.31
C PRO A 275 -7.41 -8.23 -8.50
N SER A 276 -7.45 -8.74 -9.73
CA SER A 276 -7.26 -10.17 -10.02
C SER A 276 -5.79 -10.61 -10.07
N SER A 277 -4.83 -9.73 -9.78
CA SER A 277 -3.40 -10.07 -9.84
C SER A 277 -3.02 -11.12 -8.80
N THR A 278 -2.26 -12.12 -9.21
CA THR A 278 -1.68 -13.13 -8.31
C THR A 278 -0.33 -12.71 -7.75
N GLU A 279 0.12 -11.48 -8.01
CA GLU A 279 1.35 -10.97 -7.44
C GLU A 279 1.26 -10.91 -5.90
N PRO A 280 2.37 -11.14 -5.18
CA PRO A 280 2.40 -11.05 -3.73
C PRO A 280 2.02 -9.66 -3.22
N LEU A 281 1.19 -9.62 -2.18
CA LEU A 281 0.91 -8.42 -1.41
C LEU A 281 1.98 -8.22 -0.33
N ASP A 282 2.41 -6.99 -0.07
CA ASP A 282 3.39 -6.68 0.97
C ASP A 282 2.79 -6.71 2.39
N VAL A 283 2.49 -7.94 2.83
CA VAL A 283 2.10 -8.28 4.20
C VAL A 283 2.83 -9.57 4.62
N PRO A 284 3.02 -9.81 5.93
CA PRO A 284 3.54 -11.08 6.41
C PRO A 284 2.71 -12.28 5.92
N MET A 285 3.39 -13.38 5.60
CA MET A 285 2.71 -14.64 5.27
C MET A 285 1.87 -15.13 6.45
N LEU A 286 0.65 -15.60 6.17
CA LEU A 286 -0.23 -16.21 7.17
C LEU A 286 0.04 -17.72 7.22
N HIS A 287 0.68 -18.17 8.30
CA HIS A 287 1.07 -19.59 8.48
C HIS A 287 1.82 -20.17 7.25
N GLY A 288 2.71 -19.37 6.64
CA GLY A 288 3.46 -19.76 5.44
C GLY A 288 2.70 -19.61 4.12
N THR A 289 1.45 -19.14 4.15
CA THR A 289 0.65 -18.82 2.95
C THR A 289 0.89 -17.38 2.51
N GLN A 290 1.31 -17.21 1.26
CA GLN A 290 1.45 -15.90 0.63
C GLN A 290 0.07 -15.30 0.36
N ILE A 291 -0.18 -14.11 0.89
CA ILE A 291 -1.32 -13.28 0.53
C ILE A 291 -0.99 -12.52 -0.75
N ARG A 292 -1.94 -12.47 -1.69
CA ARG A 292 -1.78 -11.84 -3.01
C ARG A 292 -2.79 -10.71 -3.17
N HIS A 293 -2.62 -9.91 -4.22
CA HIS A 293 -3.59 -8.86 -4.55
C HIS A 293 -5.01 -9.41 -4.77
N CYS A 294 -5.16 -10.58 -5.40
CA CYS A 294 -6.45 -11.24 -5.61
C CYS A 294 -7.16 -11.70 -4.33
N ASP A 295 -6.44 -11.79 -3.21
CA ASP A 295 -7.01 -12.13 -1.91
C ASP A 295 -7.54 -10.87 -1.16
N VAL A 296 -7.22 -9.66 -1.63
CA VAL A 296 -7.77 -8.41 -1.09
C VAL A 296 -9.26 -8.29 -1.45
N ARG A 297 -10.08 -7.82 -0.51
CA ARG A 297 -11.50 -7.52 -0.77
C ARG A 297 -11.67 -6.06 -1.17
N TYR A 298 -12.68 -5.78 -1.97
CA TYR A 298 -12.96 -4.45 -2.49
C TYR A 298 -14.39 -4.05 -2.12
N ALA A 299 -14.52 -3.04 -1.26
CA ALA A 299 -15.78 -2.36 -0.98
C ALA A 299 -15.92 -1.15 -1.90
N VAL A 300 -16.70 -1.29 -2.97
CA VAL A 300 -16.98 -0.20 -3.92
C VAL A 300 -18.34 0.39 -3.59
N LEU A 301 -18.35 1.61 -3.07
CA LEU A 301 -19.56 2.34 -2.74
C LEU A 301 -19.86 3.40 -3.78
N TYR A 302 -21.07 3.40 -4.33
CA TYR A 302 -21.53 4.45 -5.23
C TYR A 302 -22.24 5.53 -4.44
N GLY A 303 -21.90 6.79 -4.71
CA GLY A 303 -22.54 7.94 -4.13
C GLY A 303 -23.09 8.91 -5.18
N ARG A 304 -24.04 9.73 -4.78
CA ARG A 304 -24.49 10.90 -5.55
C ARG A 304 -24.30 12.16 -4.71
N VAL A 305 -23.97 13.27 -5.37
CA VAL A 305 -23.86 14.57 -4.69
C VAL A 305 -25.23 15.24 -4.72
N VAL A 306 -25.79 15.49 -3.54
CA VAL A 306 -27.07 16.20 -3.36
C VAL A 306 -26.87 17.29 -2.31
N SER A 307 -27.11 18.55 -2.69
CA SER A 307 -27.05 19.71 -1.79
C SER A 307 -25.76 19.81 -0.96
N GLY A 308 -24.61 19.53 -1.58
CA GLY A 308 -23.29 19.59 -0.90
C GLY A 308 -23.01 18.40 0.03
N GLN A 309 -23.76 17.31 -0.08
CA GLN A 309 -23.48 16.05 0.60
C GLN A 309 -23.33 14.91 -0.40
N VAL A 310 -22.44 13.98 -0.09
CA VAL A 310 -22.34 12.69 -0.80
C VAL A 310 -23.25 11.70 -0.08
N GLU A 311 -24.35 11.30 -0.73
CA GLU A 311 -25.24 10.25 -0.26
C GLU A 311 -24.82 8.91 -0.88
N LEU A 312 -24.58 7.91 -0.04
CA LEU A 312 -24.23 6.54 -0.47
C LEU A 312 -25.49 5.81 -0.95
N THR A 313 -25.44 5.27 -2.16
CA THR A 313 -26.60 4.69 -2.85
C THR A 313 -26.46 3.20 -3.10
N HIS A 314 -25.24 2.72 -3.38
CA HIS A 314 -24.99 1.31 -3.63
C HIS A 314 -23.71 0.85 -2.95
N LEU A 315 -23.67 -0.44 -2.59
CA LEU A 315 -22.50 -1.15 -2.09
C LEU A 315 -22.26 -2.39 -2.95
N PHE A 316 -21.05 -2.54 -3.46
CA PHE A 316 -20.56 -3.81 -4.00
C PHE A 316 -19.41 -4.28 -3.12
N LEU A 317 -19.46 -5.54 -2.69
CA LEU A 317 -18.33 -6.20 -2.03
C LEU A 317 -17.89 -7.41 -2.85
N SER A 318 -16.59 -7.48 -3.16
CA SER A 318 -16.01 -8.56 -3.95
C SER A 318 -14.64 -8.96 -3.39
N THR A 319 -14.21 -10.19 -3.65
CA THR A 319 -12.77 -10.51 -3.65
C THR A 319 -12.10 -9.90 -4.87
N GLY A 320 -10.79 -9.70 -4.83
CA GLY A 320 -10.01 -9.27 -5.99
C GLY A 320 -10.07 -10.29 -7.13
N GLU A 321 -10.07 -11.58 -6.80
CA GLU A 321 -10.25 -12.69 -7.74
C GLU A 321 -11.56 -12.59 -8.55
N ALA A 322 -12.69 -12.31 -7.88
CA ALA A 322 -13.99 -12.21 -8.54
C ALA A 322 -14.28 -10.82 -9.15
N PHE A 323 -13.44 -9.81 -8.86
CA PHE A 323 -13.73 -8.40 -9.12
C PHE A 323 -14.07 -8.12 -10.58
N LEU A 324 -13.26 -8.62 -11.53
CA LEU A 324 -13.46 -8.34 -12.95
C LEU A 324 -14.70 -9.04 -13.55
N GLY A 325 -15.30 -10.00 -12.84
CA GLY A 325 -16.59 -10.59 -13.21
C GLY A 325 -17.74 -9.58 -13.10
N ARG A 326 -17.65 -8.63 -12.16
CA ARG A 326 -18.66 -7.57 -11.97
C ARG A 326 -18.23 -6.21 -12.51
N PHE A 327 -16.92 -5.97 -12.60
CA PHE A 327 -16.31 -4.71 -13.03
C PHE A 327 -15.42 -4.94 -14.26
N PRO A 328 -15.95 -4.94 -15.50
CA PRO A 328 -15.15 -5.19 -16.69
C PRO A 328 -14.06 -4.13 -16.90
N GLN A 329 -12.86 -4.57 -17.26
CA GLN A 329 -11.69 -3.71 -17.48
C GLN A 329 -11.75 -2.95 -18.82
N PHE A 330 -11.24 -1.71 -18.85
CA PHE A 330 -10.95 -0.98 -20.09
C PHE A 330 -9.62 -1.45 -20.73
N GLN A 331 -9.51 -1.45 -22.07
CA GLN A 331 -8.28 -1.80 -22.80
C GLN A 331 -7.70 -0.58 -23.55
N GLY A 332 -6.40 -0.29 -23.40
CA GLY A 332 -5.73 0.84 -24.08
C GLY A 332 -4.19 0.69 -24.15
N LYS A 333 -3.57 1.27 -25.20
CA LYS A 333 -2.15 1.11 -25.57
C LYS A 333 -1.26 2.31 -25.17
N VAL A 334 0.05 2.05 -25.20
CA VAL A 334 1.17 2.72 -24.51
C VAL A 334 1.89 3.77 -25.37
N LEU A 335 2.40 4.83 -24.73
CA LEU A 335 3.40 5.81 -25.23
C LEU A 335 4.58 5.96 -24.24
N ASN A 336 5.74 6.47 -24.68
CA ASN A 336 6.99 6.66 -23.89
C ASN A 336 7.13 8.09 -23.31
N ALA A 337 7.63 8.28 -22.08
CA ALA A 337 7.97 9.61 -21.51
C ALA A 337 8.83 9.57 -20.19
N LYS A 338 8.86 10.67 -19.41
CA LYS A 338 9.48 10.84 -18.07
C LYS A 338 8.40 11.01 -16.99
N LEU A 339 8.57 10.41 -15.79
CA LEU A 339 7.64 10.54 -14.67
C LEU A 339 8.11 11.56 -13.62
N GLN A 340 7.26 12.54 -13.30
CA GLN A 340 7.45 13.50 -12.22
C GLN A 340 6.26 13.45 -11.26
N ILE A 341 6.52 13.29 -9.97
CA ILE A 341 5.48 13.12 -8.96
C ILE A 341 5.65 14.21 -7.89
N PRO A 342 4.79 15.25 -7.91
CA PRO A 342 4.73 16.20 -6.81
C PRO A 342 4.34 15.48 -5.52
N LEU A 343 5.16 15.63 -4.48
CA LEU A 343 4.83 15.09 -3.17
C LEU A 343 4.13 16.18 -2.35
N PRO A 344 3.05 15.87 -1.60
CA PRO A 344 2.42 16.79 -0.67
C PRO A 344 3.43 17.43 0.29
N SER A 345 3.17 18.67 0.74
CA SER A 345 4.09 19.39 1.64
C SER A 345 4.36 18.65 2.94
N ASP A 346 3.34 17.95 3.44
CA ASP A 346 3.31 17.15 4.66
C ASP A 346 3.67 15.67 4.44
N PHE A 347 4.10 15.28 3.24
CA PHE A 347 4.36 13.88 2.90
C PHE A 347 5.35 13.20 3.87
N PHE A 348 6.29 13.96 4.43
CA PHE A 348 7.31 13.50 5.37
C PHE A 348 7.01 13.80 6.85
N ASP A 349 5.84 14.40 7.17
CA ASP A 349 5.52 14.92 8.51
C ASP A 349 4.85 13.89 9.43
N GLY A 350 4.38 12.77 8.87
CA GLY A 350 3.81 11.62 9.58
C GLY A 350 4.84 10.55 9.88
#